data_AF-A0AAV2IKT7-F1
#
_entry.id   AF-A0AAV2IKT7-F1
#
_cell.length_a   1.000
_cell.length_b   1.000
_cell.length_c   1.000
_cell.angle_alpha   90.00
_cell.angle_beta   90.00
_cell.angle_gamma   90.00
#
_symmetry.space_group_name_H-M   'P 1'
#
loop_
_entity.id
_entity.type
_entity.pdbx_description
1 polymer ?
#
loop_
_entity_poly.entity_id
_entity_poly.type
_entity_poly.pdbx_seq_one_letter_code
_entity_poly.pdbx_strand_id
1 'polypeptide(L)'
;MAAYLICLTSGSGLPVFTRSVGNVKPTPNDVIGSDILIIMYLDEVVSRLAFVVVPSNTLLCTLILPSLVLIAVMGRDGAADDVHMGQLLDNVFNAMVLLYGLDDLTNIKNVERFKKEIRLCFKLVDTLIQQSALSTFSDVTHAVDVMVTTEASILQSFLDTFVEAADSPYGCLIAHGRVIAATTKWWELKATELVLLSLLIVSFPQCSSRDVPIYLPHGSPTIPHRLLTFELLGQVELCVICGPTPTLVELEREVPRFWQAAVDTLRSASQTSPRNFPTSMDVDSNILGFLLVNVQSNRCLSSVNLMRERDEPAKHEKRRAVL
;
A
#
# COMPACT_ATOMS: atom_id res chain seq x y z
N MET A 1 13.35 9.05 5.72
CA MET A 1 12.42 10.19 5.67
C MET A 1 11.76 10.34 7.05
N ALA A 2 11.53 11.56 7.51
CA ALA A 2 10.83 11.83 8.76
C ALA A 2 9.50 12.55 8.43
N ALA A 3 8.37 11.92 8.75
CA ALA A 3 7.05 12.39 8.37
C ALA A 3 6.06 12.25 9.52
N TYR A 4 5.13 13.19 9.61
CA TYR A 4 4.12 13.27 10.66
C TYR A 4 2.76 13.54 10.01
N LEU A 5 1.79 12.68 10.27
CA LEU A 5 0.44 12.71 9.70
C LEU A 5 -0.58 12.92 10.83
N ILE A 6 -1.48 13.87 10.63
CA ILE A 6 -2.56 14.22 11.56
C ILE A 6 -3.89 14.08 10.84
N CYS A 7 -4.88 13.50 11.51
CA CYS A 7 -6.27 13.48 11.06
C CYS A 7 -7.13 14.18 12.11
N LEU A 8 -7.86 15.20 11.68
CA LEU A 8 -8.77 16.01 12.50
C LEU A 8 -10.21 15.90 11.99
N THR A 9 -11.19 16.21 12.83
CA THR A 9 -12.57 16.46 12.39
C THR A 9 -12.70 17.85 11.76
N SER A 10 -13.40 17.97 10.63
CA SER A 10 -13.54 19.25 9.90
C SER A 10 -14.27 20.32 10.71
N GLY A 11 -15.35 19.95 11.42
CA GLY A 11 -16.18 20.92 12.14
C GLY A 11 -15.68 21.35 13.53
N SER A 12 -14.86 20.53 14.20
CA SER A 12 -14.42 20.81 15.58
C SER A 12 -12.91 20.84 15.78
N GLY A 13 -12.12 20.46 14.76
CA GLY A 13 -10.66 20.40 14.85
C GLY A 13 -10.15 19.36 15.85
N LEU A 14 -11.00 18.43 16.31
CA LEU A 14 -10.61 17.43 17.29
C LEU A 14 -9.72 16.37 16.63
N PRO A 15 -8.60 15.99 17.26
CA PRO A 15 -7.73 14.96 16.71
C PRO A 15 -8.41 13.60 16.74
N VAL A 16 -8.49 12.96 15.57
CA VAL A 16 -8.92 11.57 15.40
C VAL A 16 -7.75 10.63 15.62
N PHE A 17 -6.65 10.85 14.89
CA PHE A 17 -5.43 10.08 15.03
C PHE A 17 -4.21 10.88 14.59
N THR A 18 -3.04 10.39 15.01
CA THR A 18 -1.73 10.90 14.61
C THR A 18 -0.80 9.73 14.37
N ARG A 19 -0.05 9.75 13.27
CA ARG A 19 0.96 8.74 12.92
C ARG A 19 2.27 9.43 12.56
N SER A 20 3.41 8.82 12.88
CA SER A 20 4.72 9.41 12.62
C SER A 20 5.77 8.35 12.32
N VAL A 21 6.73 8.71 11.49
CA VAL A 21 7.90 7.89 11.14
C VAL A 21 9.15 8.73 11.25
N GLY A 22 10.20 8.15 11.85
CA GLY A 22 11.45 8.85 12.12
C GLY A 22 11.37 9.84 13.29
N ASN A 23 12.47 10.55 13.54
CA ASN A 23 12.56 11.55 14.60
C ASN A 23 12.05 12.92 14.11
N VAL A 24 10.77 13.02 13.79
CA VAL A 24 10.11 14.35 13.72
C VAL A 24 9.83 14.76 15.15
N LYS A 25 10.47 15.83 15.64
CA LYS A 25 10.05 16.43 16.91
C LYS A 25 8.59 16.85 16.74
N PRO A 26 7.65 16.35 17.54
CA PRO A 26 6.29 16.85 17.49
C PRO A 26 6.37 18.36 17.73
N THR A 27 5.99 19.14 16.73
CA THR A 27 5.82 20.58 16.93
C THR A 27 4.79 20.78 18.03
N PRO A 28 4.97 21.76 18.94
CA PRO A 28 4.00 22.01 19.99
C PRO A 28 2.61 22.16 19.39
N ASN A 29 1.61 21.50 19.99
CA ASN A 29 0.22 21.53 19.52
C ASN A 29 -0.29 22.97 19.29
N ASP A 30 0.27 23.96 20.00
CA ASP A 30 -0.09 25.37 19.91
C ASP A 30 0.33 26.03 18.58
N VAL A 31 1.46 25.63 17.99
CA VAL A 31 1.96 26.16 16.69
C VAL A 31 1.22 25.52 15.53
N ILE A 32 1.00 24.20 15.62
CA ILE A 32 0.17 23.48 14.66
C ILE A 32 -1.26 24.02 14.71
N GLY A 33 -1.81 24.26 15.90
CA GLY A 33 -3.17 24.77 16.09
C GLY A 33 -3.38 26.15 15.48
N SER A 34 -2.45 27.09 15.62
CA SER A 34 -2.57 28.44 15.05
C SER A 34 -2.50 28.44 13.52
N ASP A 35 -1.56 27.70 12.94
CA ASP A 35 -1.37 27.64 11.48
C ASP A 35 -2.49 26.82 10.80
N ILE A 36 -2.97 25.76 11.46
CA ILE A 36 -4.16 25.02 11.02
C ILE A 36 -5.40 25.91 11.10
N LEU A 37 -5.58 26.69 12.17
CA LEU A 37 -6.72 27.61 12.25
C LEU A 37 -6.68 28.62 11.10
N ILE A 38 -5.49 29.13 10.75
CA ILE A 38 -5.30 30.04 9.62
C ILE A 38 -5.66 29.33 8.30
N ILE A 39 -5.21 28.09 8.08
CA ILE A 39 -5.55 27.32 6.87
C ILE A 39 -7.05 27.03 6.81
N MET A 40 -7.67 26.62 7.92
CA MET A 40 -9.11 26.35 8.01
C MET A 40 -9.95 27.63 7.87
N TYR A 41 -9.43 28.79 8.31
CA TYR A 41 -10.11 30.08 8.23
C TYR A 41 -9.95 30.76 6.87
N LEU A 42 -8.83 30.52 6.18
CA LEU A 42 -8.59 31.05 4.84
C LEU A 42 -9.38 30.32 3.74
N ASP A 43 -9.95 29.14 4.02
CA ASP A 43 -10.63 28.30 3.03
C ASP A 43 -12.18 28.34 3.14
N GLU A 44 -12.75 29.55 3.14
CA GLU A 44 -14.11 29.74 2.60
C GLU A 44 -14.12 29.73 1.05
N VAL A 45 -12.96 29.56 0.39
CA VAL A 45 -12.80 29.77 -1.05
C VAL A 45 -11.84 28.73 -1.70
N VAL A 46 -12.44 27.59 -2.10
CA VAL A 46 -12.21 26.87 -3.38
C VAL A 46 -11.16 25.74 -3.45
N SER A 47 -10.35 25.42 -2.44
CA SER A 47 -9.26 24.43 -2.65
C SER A 47 -9.31 23.19 -1.73
N ARG A 48 -9.51 21.98 -2.29
CA ARG A 48 -9.44 20.70 -1.52
C ARG A 48 -8.06 20.43 -0.90
N LEU A 49 -6.99 20.97 -1.48
CA LEU A 49 -5.60 20.72 -1.07
C LEU A 49 -4.87 22.07 -0.90
N ALA A 50 -4.18 22.25 0.23
CA ALA A 50 -3.43 23.45 0.55
C ALA A 50 -2.00 23.12 1.00
N PHE A 51 -1.05 24.00 0.69
CA PHE A 51 0.36 23.88 1.04
C PHE A 51 0.85 25.13 1.75
N VAL A 52 1.53 24.95 2.89
CA VAL A 52 2.12 26.04 3.67
C VAL A 52 3.54 25.67 4.08
N VAL A 53 4.47 26.59 3.86
CA VAL A 53 5.86 26.47 4.32
C VAL A 53 5.99 27.21 5.64
N VAL A 54 6.35 26.47 6.69
CA VAL A 54 6.51 27.01 8.05
C VAL A 54 7.97 27.42 8.27
N PRO A 55 8.26 28.48 9.06
CA PRO A 55 9.62 29.00 9.27
C PRO A 55 10.68 27.99 9.76
N SER A 56 10.25 26.83 10.27
CA SER A 56 11.10 25.71 10.71
C SER A 56 11.66 24.84 9.57
N ASN A 57 11.54 25.25 8.30
CA ASN A 57 11.87 24.45 7.11
C ASN A 57 11.06 23.14 7.07
N THR A 58 9.79 23.24 7.45
CA THR A 58 8.83 22.15 7.44
C THR A 58 7.75 22.48 6.43
N LEU A 59 7.43 21.53 5.56
CA LEU A 59 6.32 21.64 4.64
C LEU A 59 5.07 21.04 5.27
N LEU A 60 3.98 21.79 5.23
CA LEU A 60 2.67 21.37 5.70
C LEU A 60 1.73 21.28 4.50
N CYS A 61 1.16 20.10 4.31
CA CYS A 61 0.15 19.82 3.29
C CYS A 61 -1.16 19.45 3.99
N THR A 62 -2.26 20.04 3.56
CA THR A 62 -3.58 19.85 4.16
C THR A 62 -4.58 19.44 3.08
N LEU A 63 -5.28 18.33 3.31
CA LEU A 63 -6.38 17.83 2.49
C LEU A 63 -7.69 17.97 3.28
N ILE A 64 -8.58 18.82 2.80
CA ILE A 64 -9.87 19.12 3.43
C ILE A 64 -10.94 18.20 2.84
N LEU A 65 -11.65 17.50 3.71
CA LEU A 65 -12.71 16.55 3.40
C LEU A 65 -14.00 16.96 4.13
N PRO A 66 -15.18 16.46 3.72
CA PRO A 66 -16.45 16.88 4.32
C PRO A 66 -16.52 16.75 5.86
N SER A 67 -16.06 15.61 6.40
CA SER A 67 -16.07 15.35 7.85
C SER A 67 -14.68 15.39 8.49
N LEU A 68 -13.61 15.49 7.69
CA LEU A 68 -12.23 15.28 8.15
C LEU A 68 -11.26 16.27 7.53
N VAL A 69 -10.11 16.46 8.17
CA VAL A 69 -8.98 17.19 7.62
C VAL A 69 -7.74 16.33 7.83
N LEU A 70 -7.05 15.99 6.75
CA LEU A 70 -5.78 15.26 6.79
C LEU A 70 -4.63 16.24 6.59
N ILE A 71 -3.59 16.10 7.40
CA ILE A 71 -2.46 17.03 7.41
C ILE A 71 -1.17 16.22 7.46
N ALA A 72 -0.32 16.42 6.47
CA ALA A 72 1.02 15.85 6.43
C ALA A 72 2.05 16.96 6.71
N VAL A 73 3.02 16.63 7.55
CA VAL A 73 4.10 17.51 7.99
C VAL A 73 5.42 16.79 7.74
N MET A 74 6.28 17.36 6.89
CA MET A 74 7.57 16.77 6.53
C MET A 74 8.70 17.79 6.60
N GLY A 75 9.86 17.35 7.09
CA GLY A 75 11.08 18.16 7.10
C GLY A 75 11.66 18.30 5.69
N ARG A 76 12.12 19.50 5.32
CA ARG A 76 12.60 19.80 3.96
C ARG A 76 14.05 19.36 3.71
N ASP A 77 14.45 18.19 4.20
CA ASP A 77 15.80 17.63 4.04
C ASP A 77 16.07 17.07 2.62
N GLY A 78 15.39 17.62 1.60
CA GLY A 78 15.68 17.40 0.18
C GLY A 78 14.85 16.35 -0.57
N ALA A 79 13.97 15.60 0.11
CA ALA A 79 13.22 14.49 -0.51
C ALA A 79 11.69 14.66 -0.60
N ALA A 80 11.13 15.73 -0.01
CA ALA A 80 9.69 15.98 -0.01
C ALA A 80 9.35 17.21 -0.85
N ASP A 81 8.64 17.01 -1.96
CA ASP A 81 7.99 18.09 -2.72
C ASP A 81 6.47 18.08 -2.47
N ASP A 82 5.81 19.15 -2.89
CA ASP A 82 4.37 19.36 -2.71
C ASP A 82 3.54 18.23 -3.36
N VAL A 83 4.00 17.69 -4.50
CA VAL A 83 3.30 16.64 -5.24
C VAL A 83 3.29 15.34 -4.45
N HIS A 84 4.44 14.91 -3.92
CA HIS A 84 4.54 13.70 -3.09
C HIS A 84 3.69 13.82 -1.82
N MET A 85 3.61 15.00 -1.21
CA MET A 85 2.76 15.20 -0.02
C MET A 85 1.28 15.10 -0.35
N GLY A 86 0.84 15.75 -1.43
CA GLY A 86 -0.54 15.67 -1.89
C GLY A 86 -0.95 14.23 -2.19
N GLN A 87 -0.08 13.49 -2.90
CA GLN A 87 -0.29 12.09 -3.22
C GLN A 87 -0.32 11.19 -1.99
N LEU A 88 0.54 11.45 -0.99
CA LEU A 88 0.49 10.74 0.28
C LEU A 88 -0.87 10.96 0.97
N LEU A 89 -1.36 12.19 1.03
CA LEU A 89 -2.67 12.49 1.62
C LEU A 89 -3.82 11.83 0.86
N ASP A 90 -3.79 11.86 -0.48
CA ASP A 90 -4.76 11.18 -1.32
C ASP A 90 -4.72 9.66 -1.11
N ASN A 91 -3.53 9.05 -1.03
CA ASN A 91 -3.38 7.63 -0.75
C ASN A 91 -3.86 7.26 0.66
N VAL A 92 -3.61 8.11 1.66
CA VAL A 92 -4.12 7.93 3.03
C VAL A 92 -5.65 8.00 3.02
N PHE A 93 -6.24 8.99 2.34
CA PHE A 93 -7.70 9.08 2.23
C PHE A 93 -8.28 7.85 1.52
N ASN A 94 -7.71 7.44 0.39
CA ASN A 94 -8.13 6.25 -0.34
C ASN A 94 -7.91 4.96 0.46
N ALA A 95 -6.88 4.87 1.32
CA ALA A 95 -6.68 3.76 2.25
C ALA A 95 -7.76 3.73 3.34
N MET A 96 -8.18 4.90 3.84
CA MET A 96 -9.31 4.99 4.76
C MET A 96 -10.60 4.57 4.07
N VAL A 97 -10.85 5.00 2.82
CA VAL A 97 -12.01 4.54 2.04
C VAL A 97 -11.94 3.03 1.84
N LEU A 98 -10.78 2.49 1.46
CA LEU A 98 -10.56 1.06 1.21
C LEU A 98 -10.99 0.18 2.38
N LEU A 99 -10.83 0.64 3.62
CA LEU A 99 -11.05 -0.19 4.79
C LEU A 99 -12.25 0.24 5.67
N TYR A 100 -12.76 1.46 5.49
CA TYR A 100 -13.89 1.99 6.27
C TYR A 100 -15.10 2.40 5.41
N GLY A 101 -14.91 2.66 4.11
CA GLY A 101 -15.98 3.07 3.20
C GLY A 101 -16.19 4.59 3.12
N LEU A 102 -16.58 5.09 1.96
CA LEU A 102 -16.71 6.53 1.69
C LEU A 102 -17.90 7.17 2.41
N ASP A 103 -19.05 6.50 2.46
CA ASP A 103 -20.27 7.05 3.08
C ASP A 103 -20.07 7.27 4.58
N ASP A 104 -19.42 6.31 5.26
CA ASP A 104 -19.15 6.41 6.70
C ASP A 104 -18.06 7.44 7.02
N LEU A 105 -17.09 7.63 6.12
CA LEU A 105 -16.08 8.71 6.25
C LEU A 105 -16.66 10.11 6.01
N THR A 106 -17.65 10.24 5.14
CA THR A 106 -18.26 11.54 4.82
C THR A 106 -19.34 11.94 5.82
N ASN A 107 -19.91 10.99 6.56
CA ASN A 107 -21.00 11.21 7.51
C ASN A 107 -20.69 10.65 8.92
N ILE A 108 -19.66 11.19 9.58
CA ILE A 108 -19.22 10.73 10.90
C ILE A 108 -20.19 11.21 11.98
N LYS A 109 -21.05 10.31 12.47
CA LYS A 109 -22.04 10.60 13.51
C LYS A 109 -21.47 10.58 14.94
N ASN A 110 -20.49 9.71 15.20
CA ASN A 110 -19.90 9.53 16.53
C ASN A 110 -18.37 9.44 16.43
N VAL A 111 -17.70 10.52 16.82
CA VAL A 111 -16.24 10.66 16.73
C VAL A 111 -15.50 9.64 17.60
N GLU A 112 -16.00 9.35 18.81
CA GLU A 112 -15.33 8.41 19.73
C GLU A 112 -15.45 6.96 19.25
N ARG A 113 -16.55 6.61 18.58
CA ARG A 113 -16.68 5.33 17.88
C ARG A 113 -15.74 5.27 16.68
N PHE A 114 -15.74 6.32 15.86
CA PHE A 114 -14.88 6.42 14.68
C PHE A 114 -13.39 6.27 15.01
N LYS A 115 -12.89 6.93 16.06
CA LYS A 115 -11.52 6.79 16.56
C LYS A 115 -11.11 5.36 16.89
N LYS A 116 -12.06 4.50 17.30
CA LYS A 116 -11.80 3.08 17.59
C LYS A 116 -11.80 2.25 16.31
N GLU A 117 -12.75 2.50 15.42
CA GLU A 117 -12.90 1.72 14.20
C GLU A 117 -11.77 2.03 13.21
N ILE A 118 -11.37 3.29 13.02
CA ILE A 118 -10.33 3.67 12.05
C ILE A 118 -8.94 3.10 12.34
N ARG A 119 -8.73 2.50 13.53
CA ARG A 119 -7.47 1.86 13.93
C ARG A 119 -7.06 0.73 12.99
N LEU A 120 -8.02 0.09 12.33
CA LEU A 120 -7.77 -0.94 11.32
C LEU A 120 -6.96 -0.42 10.12
N CYS A 121 -7.03 0.90 9.83
CA CYS A 121 -6.25 1.53 8.78
C CYS A 121 -4.79 1.82 9.18
N PHE A 122 -4.46 1.79 10.48
CA PHE A 122 -3.18 2.33 10.96
C PHE A 122 -1.98 1.61 10.36
N LYS A 123 -2.06 0.29 10.15
CA LYS A 123 -0.97 -0.47 9.54
C LYS A 123 -0.73 -0.07 8.08
N LEU A 124 -1.79 0.07 7.29
CA LEU A 124 -1.68 0.53 5.91
C LEU A 124 -1.18 1.98 5.85
N VAL A 125 -1.68 2.86 6.71
CA VAL A 125 -1.22 4.26 6.81
C VAL A 125 0.26 4.31 7.21
N ASP A 126 0.70 3.49 8.16
CA ASP A 126 2.11 3.39 8.52
C ASP A 126 2.96 2.96 7.31
N THR A 127 2.50 1.93 6.58
CA THR A 127 3.19 1.46 5.37
C THR A 127 3.29 2.57 4.32
N LEU A 128 2.23 3.36 4.11
CA LEU A 128 2.25 4.51 3.20
C LEU A 128 3.28 5.56 3.60
N ILE A 129 3.33 5.93 4.89
CA ILE A 129 4.33 6.90 5.39
C ILE A 129 5.76 6.32 5.30
N GLN A 130 5.91 4.99 5.39
CA GLN A 130 7.18 4.27 5.29
C GLN A 130 7.52 3.82 3.86
N GLN A 131 6.81 4.24 2.82
CA GLN A 131 7.01 3.73 1.45
C GLN A 131 8.45 3.87 0.96
N SER A 132 9.13 4.97 1.28
CA SER A 132 10.56 5.17 0.96
C SER A 132 11.52 4.12 1.54
N ALA A 133 11.09 3.34 2.55
CA ALA A 133 11.86 2.24 3.13
C ALA A 133 11.51 0.88 2.52
N LEU A 134 10.45 0.79 1.69
CA LEU A 134 10.07 -0.42 1.00
C LEU A 134 10.91 -0.59 -0.28
N SER A 135 10.98 -1.82 -0.78
CA SER A 135 11.67 -2.13 -2.05
C SER A 135 10.77 -1.93 -3.28
N THR A 136 9.65 -1.22 -3.11
CA THR A 136 8.61 -0.94 -4.11
C THR A 136 8.72 0.50 -4.58
N PHE A 137 8.27 0.78 -5.81
CA PHE A 137 8.32 2.13 -6.41
C PHE A 137 6.92 2.71 -6.70
N SER A 138 5.87 2.03 -6.24
CA SER A 138 4.48 2.45 -6.42
C SER A 138 4.13 3.86 -5.94
N ASP A 139 4.86 4.41 -4.97
CA ASP A 139 4.73 5.78 -4.50
C ASP A 139 5.12 6.81 -5.56
N VAL A 140 6.21 6.55 -6.29
CA VAL A 140 6.72 7.44 -7.36
C VAL A 140 6.04 7.16 -8.70
N THR A 141 5.71 5.89 -9.00
CA THR A 141 5.21 5.52 -10.34
C THR A 141 3.69 5.58 -10.48
N HIS A 142 2.95 5.65 -9.37
CA HIS A 142 1.49 5.47 -9.35
C HIS A 142 1.04 4.20 -10.07
N ALA A 143 1.84 3.15 -9.97
CA ALA A 143 1.65 1.89 -10.67
C ALA A 143 1.97 0.78 -9.68
N VAL A 144 1.27 -0.35 -9.80
CA VAL A 144 1.52 -1.49 -8.92
C VAL A 144 2.84 -2.17 -9.32
N ASP A 145 3.66 -2.47 -8.32
CA ASP A 145 4.89 -3.22 -8.53
C ASP A 145 4.56 -4.67 -8.94
N VAL A 146 5.14 -5.10 -10.06
CA VAL A 146 4.99 -6.46 -10.58
C VAL A 146 6.31 -7.23 -10.53
N MET A 147 6.19 -8.55 -10.51
CA MET A 147 7.32 -9.47 -10.63
C MET A 147 7.15 -10.30 -11.90
N VAL A 148 8.18 -10.31 -12.75
CA VAL A 148 8.19 -11.14 -13.97
C VAL A 148 8.90 -12.45 -13.65
N THR A 149 8.24 -13.57 -13.93
CA THR A 149 8.80 -14.90 -13.70
C THR A 149 8.58 -15.79 -14.92
N THR A 150 9.45 -16.78 -15.15
CA THR A 150 9.33 -17.73 -16.27
C THR A 150 8.07 -18.59 -16.20
N GLU A 151 7.52 -18.74 -15.00
CA GLU A 151 6.37 -19.56 -14.64
C GLU A 151 5.05 -18.79 -14.67
N ALA A 152 5.05 -17.51 -15.05
CA ALA A 152 3.89 -16.63 -14.92
C ALA A 152 2.64 -17.19 -15.61
N SER A 153 2.79 -17.81 -16.80
CA SER A 153 1.68 -18.42 -17.54
C SER A 153 1.07 -19.63 -16.83
N ILE A 154 1.91 -20.46 -16.21
CA ILE A 154 1.48 -21.63 -15.43
C ILE A 154 0.72 -21.15 -14.19
N LEU A 155 1.30 -20.22 -13.44
CA LEU A 155 0.67 -19.64 -12.24
C LEU A 155 -0.65 -18.94 -12.56
N GLN A 156 -0.73 -18.26 -13.72
CA GLN A 156 -1.98 -17.67 -14.19
C GLN A 156 -3.07 -18.72 -14.42
N SER A 157 -2.74 -19.88 -15.00
CA SER A 157 -3.73 -20.96 -15.21
C SER A 157 -4.24 -21.54 -13.88
N PHE A 158 -3.37 -21.71 -12.88
CA PHE A 158 -3.78 -22.11 -11.53
C PHE A 158 -4.68 -21.06 -10.88
N LEU A 159 -4.32 -19.78 -11.02
CA LEU A 159 -5.10 -18.67 -10.50
C LEU A 159 -6.49 -18.61 -11.14
N ASP A 160 -6.58 -18.64 -12.46
CA ASP A 160 -7.86 -18.56 -13.18
C ASP A 160 -8.79 -19.71 -12.78
N THR A 161 -8.27 -20.94 -12.70
CA THR A 161 -9.05 -22.11 -12.27
C THR A 161 -9.55 -21.98 -10.83
N PHE A 162 -8.69 -21.51 -9.91
CA PHE A 162 -9.07 -21.31 -8.52
C PHE A 162 -10.14 -20.21 -8.37
N VAL A 163 -9.99 -19.11 -9.11
CA VAL A 163 -10.88 -17.96 -9.06
C VAL A 163 -12.25 -18.27 -9.68
N GLU A 164 -12.27 -19.06 -10.75
CA GLU A 164 -13.51 -19.63 -11.32
C GLU A 164 -14.22 -20.53 -10.30
N ALA A 165 -13.49 -21.41 -9.62
CA ALA A 165 -14.06 -22.26 -8.56
C ALA A 165 -14.54 -21.44 -7.34
N ALA A 166 -13.93 -20.29 -7.09
CA ALA A 166 -14.34 -19.35 -6.05
C ALA A 166 -15.53 -18.46 -6.46
N ASP A 167 -16.08 -18.61 -7.68
CA ASP A 167 -17.14 -17.77 -8.25
C ASP A 167 -16.87 -16.27 -8.07
N SER A 168 -15.61 -15.88 -8.28
CA SER A 168 -15.17 -14.50 -8.20
C SER A 168 -14.58 -14.06 -9.54
N PRO A 169 -14.79 -12.80 -9.96
CA PRO A 169 -14.05 -12.25 -11.08
C PRO A 169 -12.65 -11.77 -10.71
N TYR A 170 -12.37 -11.53 -9.43
CA TYR A 170 -11.16 -10.83 -8.95
C TYR A 170 -10.25 -11.78 -8.21
N GLY A 171 -9.15 -12.18 -8.85
CA GLY A 171 -8.05 -12.87 -8.19
C GLY A 171 -6.68 -12.34 -8.57
N CYS A 172 -5.76 -12.45 -7.61
CA CYS A 172 -4.37 -12.00 -7.73
C CYS A 172 -3.44 -12.88 -6.92
N LEU A 173 -2.24 -13.11 -7.44
CA LEU A 173 -1.13 -13.78 -6.75
C LEU A 173 -0.01 -12.76 -6.52
N ILE A 174 0.38 -12.59 -5.26
CA ILE A 174 1.41 -11.64 -4.85
C ILE A 174 2.58 -12.39 -4.22
N ALA A 175 3.81 -12.01 -4.58
CA ALA A 175 5.01 -12.43 -3.85
C ALA A 175 5.85 -11.23 -3.45
N HIS A 176 6.29 -11.19 -2.19
CA HIS A 176 7.11 -10.10 -1.63
C HIS A 176 6.51 -8.70 -1.90
N GLY A 177 5.18 -8.59 -1.82
CA GLY A 177 4.45 -7.35 -2.08
C GLY A 177 4.30 -6.94 -3.56
N ARG A 178 4.70 -7.81 -4.50
CA ARG A 178 4.61 -7.56 -5.95
C ARG A 178 3.66 -8.55 -6.62
N VAL A 179 2.87 -8.07 -7.58
CA VAL A 179 1.92 -8.92 -8.31
C VAL A 179 2.66 -9.79 -9.33
N ILE A 180 2.46 -11.10 -9.27
CA ILE A 180 3.02 -12.07 -10.25
C ILE A 180 2.00 -12.37 -11.35
N ALA A 181 0.77 -12.65 -10.95
CA ALA A 181 -0.32 -13.06 -11.83
C ALA A 181 -1.62 -12.46 -11.30
N ALA A 182 -2.52 -12.07 -12.19
CA ALA A 182 -3.84 -11.58 -11.79
C ALA A 182 -4.84 -11.79 -12.91
N THR A 183 -6.09 -12.00 -12.54
CA THR A 183 -7.24 -12.06 -13.46
C THR A 183 -7.42 -10.77 -14.25
N THR A 184 -8.08 -10.84 -15.41
CA THR A 184 -8.36 -9.67 -16.25
C THR A 184 -9.11 -8.58 -15.49
N LYS A 185 -10.12 -8.95 -14.69
CA LYS A 185 -10.92 -8.01 -13.91
C LYS A 185 -10.11 -7.34 -12.79
N TRP A 186 -9.14 -8.04 -12.21
CA TRP A 186 -8.19 -7.41 -11.29
C TRP A 186 -7.38 -6.31 -11.98
N TRP A 187 -6.87 -6.56 -13.20
CA TRP A 187 -6.12 -5.56 -13.95
C TRP A 187 -6.94 -4.37 -14.44
N GLU A 188 -8.26 -4.48 -14.49
CA GLU A 188 -9.18 -3.37 -14.81
C GLU A 188 -9.38 -2.40 -13.63
N LEU A 189 -8.95 -2.78 -12.42
CA LEU A 189 -8.97 -1.89 -11.25
C LEU A 189 -8.13 -0.64 -11.47
N LYS A 190 -8.47 0.45 -10.79
CA LYS A 190 -7.71 1.70 -10.91
C LYS A 190 -6.33 1.54 -10.27
N ALA A 191 -5.36 2.30 -10.78
CA ALA A 191 -3.97 2.27 -10.30
C ALA A 191 -3.86 2.40 -8.77
N THR A 192 -4.58 3.34 -8.18
CA THR A 192 -4.63 3.55 -6.73
C THR A 192 -5.13 2.31 -5.99
N GLU A 193 -6.12 1.60 -6.53
CA GLU A 193 -6.68 0.41 -5.90
C GLU A 193 -5.69 -0.75 -5.95
N LEU A 194 -5.05 -0.96 -7.10
CA LEU A 194 -3.99 -1.97 -7.27
C LEU A 194 -2.83 -1.76 -6.30
N VAL A 195 -2.37 -0.51 -6.17
CA VAL A 195 -1.30 -0.13 -5.25
C VAL A 195 -1.74 -0.36 -3.81
N LEU A 196 -2.90 0.16 -3.40
CA LEU A 196 -3.36 0.05 -2.02
C LEU A 196 -3.65 -1.40 -1.60
N LEU A 197 -4.21 -2.23 -2.48
CA LEU A 197 -4.42 -3.66 -2.20
C LEU A 197 -3.08 -4.38 -1.97
N SER A 198 -2.08 -4.10 -2.81
CA SER A 198 -0.75 -4.70 -2.67
C SER A 198 -0.08 -4.26 -1.36
N LEU A 199 -0.16 -2.97 -1.02
CA LEU A 199 0.37 -2.43 0.24
C LEU A 199 -0.40 -2.92 1.46
N LEU A 200 -1.71 -3.13 1.34
CA LEU A 200 -2.53 -3.69 2.41
C LEU A 200 -2.05 -5.09 2.78
N ILE A 201 -1.78 -5.93 1.79
CA ILE A 201 -1.26 -7.29 2.00
C ILE A 201 0.12 -7.24 2.68
N VAL A 202 1.01 -6.35 2.23
CA VAL A 202 2.32 -6.12 2.88
C VAL A 202 2.18 -5.62 4.32
N SER A 203 1.12 -4.86 4.62
CA SER A 203 0.89 -4.30 5.96
C SER A 203 0.35 -5.31 6.97
N PHE A 204 -0.17 -6.46 6.52
CA PHE A 204 -0.74 -7.45 7.42
C PHE A 204 0.32 -8.22 8.20
N PRO A 205 0.03 -8.60 9.46
CA PRO A 205 0.86 -9.58 10.17
C PRO A 205 0.77 -10.93 9.47
N GLN A 206 1.83 -11.73 9.53
CA GLN A 206 1.86 -13.09 8.97
C GLN A 206 0.70 -13.94 9.53
N CYS A 207 -0.04 -14.57 8.62
CA CYS A 207 -1.21 -15.38 8.92
C CYS A 207 -1.52 -16.28 7.72
N SER A 208 -1.99 -17.50 7.98
CA SER A 208 -2.31 -18.48 6.94
C SER A 208 -3.48 -18.05 6.06
N SER A 209 -4.48 -17.39 6.64
CA SER A 209 -5.69 -16.99 5.94
C SER A 209 -6.34 -15.77 6.61
N ARG A 210 -6.96 -14.87 5.83
CA ARG A 210 -7.62 -13.66 6.36
C ARG A 210 -8.89 -13.38 5.56
N ASP A 211 -9.90 -12.84 6.25
CA ASP A 211 -11.11 -12.28 5.65
C ASP A 211 -11.24 -10.84 6.13
N VAL A 212 -11.07 -9.88 5.22
CA VAL A 212 -11.04 -8.46 5.53
C VAL A 212 -12.10 -7.73 4.70
N PRO A 213 -13.05 -7.01 5.32
CA PRO A 213 -13.97 -6.18 4.56
C PRO A 213 -13.20 -5.04 3.90
N ILE A 214 -13.46 -4.83 2.62
CA ILE A 214 -12.84 -3.76 1.84
C ILE A 214 -13.88 -3.04 0.98
N TYR A 215 -13.59 -1.81 0.61
CA TYR A 215 -14.32 -1.02 -0.39
C TYR A 215 -13.34 -0.67 -1.50
N LEU A 216 -13.78 -0.53 -2.74
CA LEU A 216 -12.88 -0.13 -3.83
C LEU A 216 -12.99 1.39 -3.99
N PRO A 217 -11.96 2.20 -3.63
CA PRO A 217 -12.09 3.67 -3.56
C PRO A 217 -12.60 4.35 -4.83
N HIS A 218 -12.44 3.74 -6.00
CA HIS A 218 -12.94 4.26 -7.27
C HIS A 218 -14.04 3.36 -7.86
N GLY A 219 -13.86 2.04 -7.82
CA GLY A 219 -14.79 1.10 -8.44
C GLY A 219 -16.12 0.99 -7.69
N SER A 220 -16.07 0.96 -6.36
CA SER A 220 -17.25 0.78 -5.52
C SER A 220 -17.00 1.29 -4.09
N PRO A 221 -16.89 2.61 -3.90
CA PRO A 221 -16.45 3.20 -2.63
C PRO A 221 -17.46 3.08 -1.49
N THR A 222 -18.72 2.75 -1.80
CA THR A 222 -19.84 2.66 -0.86
C THR A 222 -20.38 1.23 -0.69
N ILE A 223 -19.88 0.28 -1.49
CA ILE A 223 -20.33 -1.12 -1.46
C ILE A 223 -19.20 -1.96 -0.84
N PRO A 224 -19.45 -2.63 0.30
CA PRO A 224 -18.46 -3.50 0.91
C PRO A 224 -18.30 -4.79 0.11
N HIS A 225 -17.05 -5.18 -0.08
CA HIS A 225 -16.59 -6.49 -0.54
C HIS A 225 -15.76 -7.14 0.57
N ARG A 226 -15.33 -8.37 0.33
CA ARG A 226 -14.38 -9.07 1.19
C ARG A 226 -13.12 -9.40 0.41
N LEU A 227 -11.97 -9.05 0.97
CA LEU A 227 -10.67 -9.50 0.53
C LEU A 227 -10.29 -10.73 1.34
N LEU A 228 -10.30 -11.89 0.66
CA LEU A 228 -9.81 -13.14 1.21
C LEU A 228 -8.35 -13.31 0.80
N THR A 229 -7.47 -13.54 1.77
CA THR A 229 -6.04 -13.82 1.52
C THR A 229 -5.65 -15.18 2.05
N PHE A 230 -4.79 -15.91 1.34
CA PHE A 230 -4.25 -17.21 1.76
C PHE A 230 -2.74 -17.26 1.53
N GLU A 231 -1.98 -17.57 2.57
CA GLU A 231 -0.55 -17.80 2.46
C GLU A 231 -0.30 -19.17 1.82
N LEU A 232 0.22 -19.18 0.60
CA LEU A 232 0.54 -20.41 -0.13
C LEU A 232 1.95 -20.91 0.20
N LEU A 233 2.88 -19.98 0.30
CA LEU A 233 4.28 -20.19 0.66
C LEU A 233 4.77 -18.95 1.41
N GLY A 234 5.84 -19.04 2.18
CA GLY A 234 6.39 -17.88 2.88
C GLY A 234 6.59 -16.68 1.95
N GLN A 235 5.87 -15.58 2.24
CA GLN A 235 5.82 -14.34 1.44
C GLN A 235 5.11 -14.44 0.07
N VAL A 236 4.33 -15.50 -0.18
CA VAL A 236 3.48 -15.67 -1.38
C VAL A 236 2.02 -15.79 -0.94
N GLU A 237 1.22 -14.80 -1.32
CA GLU A 237 -0.17 -14.63 -0.90
C GLU A 237 -1.09 -14.72 -2.12
N LEU A 238 -2.11 -15.56 -2.01
CA LEU A 238 -3.24 -15.62 -2.93
C LEU A 238 -4.33 -14.69 -2.43
N CYS A 239 -4.90 -13.88 -3.30
CA CYS A 239 -5.91 -12.89 -2.97
C CYS A 239 -7.14 -13.05 -3.86
N VAL A 240 -8.32 -13.02 -3.25
CA VAL A 240 -9.60 -13.04 -3.96
C VAL A 240 -10.49 -11.95 -3.37
N ILE A 241 -11.12 -11.15 -4.24
CA ILE A 241 -12.16 -10.20 -3.82
C ILE A 241 -13.52 -10.81 -4.16
N CYS A 242 -14.36 -11.01 -3.16
CA CYS A 242 -15.68 -11.59 -3.35
C CYS A 242 -16.76 -10.84 -2.55
N GLY A 243 -18.01 -11.13 -2.86
CA GLY A 243 -19.17 -10.61 -2.13
C GLY A 243 -19.42 -11.41 -0.84
N PRO A 244 -20.67 -11.72 -0.48
CA PRO A 244 -21.00 -12.48 0.74
C PRO A 244 -20.60 -13.97 0.68
N THR A 245 -20.38 -14.50 -0.52
CA THR A 245 -19.92 -15.87 -0.78
C THR A 245 -18.74 -15.84 -1.74
N PRO A 246 -17.82 -16.81 -1.69
CA PRO A 246 -17.70 -17.93 -0.74
C PRO A 246 -17.13 -17.51 0.63
N THR A 247 -17.30 -18.33 1.67
CA THR A 247 -16.72 -18.07 3.00
C THR A 247 -15.21 -18.38 3.03
N LEU A 248 -14.49 -17.78 3.99
CA LEU A 248 -13.06 -18.05 4.19
C LEU A 248 -12.77 -19.55 4.34
N VAL A 249 -13.58 -20.23 5.15
CA VAL A 249 -13.42 -21.66 5.49
C VAL A 249 -13.65 -22.56 4.28
N GLU A 250 -14.59 -22.21 3.39
CA GLU A 250 -14.84 -22.96 2.16
C GLU A 250 -13.64 -22.90 1.22
N LEU A 251 -13.11 -21.70 0.95
CA LEU A 251 -11.95 -21.54 0.08
C LEU A 251 -10.66 -22.08 0.70
N GLU A 252 -10.47 -21.92 2.01
CA GLU A 252 -9.28 -22.42 2.70
C GLU A 252 -9.13 -23.94 2.54
N ARG A 253 -10.24 -24.69 2.50
CA ARG A 253 -10.24 -26.14 2.24
C ARG A 253 -9.88 -26.50 0.80
N GLU A 254 -10.21 -25.63 -0.16
CA GLU A 254 -9.90 -25.85 -1.57
C GLU A 254 -8.46 -25.43 -1.91
N VAL A 255 -7.83 -24.51 -1.16
CA VAL A 255 -6.46 -24.03 -1.45
C VAL A 255 -5.46 -25.17 -1.68
N PRO A 256 -5.33 -26.20 -0.82
CA PRO A 256 -4.41 -27.31 -1.08
C PRO A 256 -4.74 -28.07 -2.36
N ARG A 257 -6.02 -28.26 -2.67
CA ARG A 257 -6.47 -29.01 -3.86
C ARG A 257 -5.99 -28.36 -5.16
N PHE A 258 -6.01 -27.03 -5.23
CA PHE A 258 -5.57 -26.29 -6.42
C PHE A 258 -4.07 -26.04 -6.43
N TRP A 259 -3.47 -25.69 -5.29
CA TRP A 259 -2.10 -25.14 -5.25
C TRP A 259 -1.01 -26.14 -4.86
N GLN A 260 -1.35 -27.33 -4.34
CA GLN A 260 -0.35 -28.33 -3.95
C GLN A 260 0.55 -28.75 -5.12
N ALA A 261 -0.01 -28.88 -6.33
CA ALA A 261 0.75 -29.21 -7.53
C ALA A 261 1.65 -28.07 -8.04
N ALA A 262 1.39 -26.83 -7.60
CA ALA A 262 2.12 -25.63 -8.02
C ALA A 262 3.20 -25.19 -7.02
N VAL A 263 3.41 -25.92 -5.91
CA VAL A 263 4.33 -25.53 -4.83
C VAL A 263 5.76 -25.25 -5.32
N ASP A 264 6.31 -26.11 -6.19
CA ASP A 264 7.66 -25.92 -6.73
C ASP A 264 7.72 -24.72 -7.69
N THR A 265 6.65 -24.52 -8.47
CA THR A 265 6.47 -23.36 -9.36
C THR A 265 6.41 -22.05 -8.57
N LEU A 266 5.65 -22.01 -7.47
CA LEU A 266 5.56 -20.87 -6.56
C LEU A 266 6.90 -20.57 -5.90
N ARG A 267 7.63 -21.62 -5.50
CA ARG A 267 8.97 -21.50 -4.92
C ARG A 267 9.97 -20.91 -5.93
N SER A 268 9.97 -21.40 -7.17
CA SER A 268 10.79 -20.86 -8.27
C SER A 268 10.49 -19.39 -8.50
N ALA A 269 9.20 -19.02 -8.60
CA ALA A 269 8.78 -17.64 -8.80
C ALA A 269 9.24 -16.73 -7.65
N SER A 270 9.06 -17.16 -6.39
CA SER A 270 9.47 -16.39 -5.21
C SER A 270 10.98 -16.12 -5.15
N GLN A 271 11.81 -17.03 -5.67
CA GLN A 271 13.27 -16.87 -5.76
C GLN A 271 13.72 -15.80 -6.77
N THR A 272 12.80 -15.29 -7.58
CA THR A 272 13.09 -14.15 -8.48
C THR A 272 13.27 -12.86 -7.68
N SER A 273 12.72 -12.75 -6.47
CA SER A 273 13.02 -11.65 -5.54
C SER A 273 14.46 -11.79 -5.00
N PRO A 274 15.26 -10.72 -4.89
CA PRO A 274 14.89 -9.31 -5.07
C PRO A 274 15.18 -8.76 -6.49
N ARG A 275 15.53 -9.63 -7.45
CA ARG A 275 15.81 -9.25 -8.84
C ARG A 275 14.53 -8.85 -9.58
N ASN A 276 13.38 -9.46 -9.27
CA ASN A 276 12.05 -9.23 -9.84
C ASN A 276 11.86 -9.55 -11.33
N PHE A 277 12.88 -10.08 -12.01
CA PHE A 277 12.78 -10.60 -13.38
C PHE A 277 13.71 -11.81 -13.59
N PRO A 278 13.44 -12.71 -14.57
CA PRO A 278 14.13 -13.99 -14.71
C PRO A 278 15.59 -13.85 -15.10
N THR A 279 16.46 -14.72 -14.57
CA THR A 279 17.90 -14.73 -14.88
C THR A 279 18.23 -15.04 -16.33
N SER A 280 17.28 -15.56 -17.09
CA SER A 280 17.38 -15.76 -18.54
C SER A 280 17.36 -14.45 -19.34
N MET A 281 16.94 -13.34 -18.72
CA MET A 281 17.02 -12.01 -19.33
C MET A 281 18.36 -11.37 -18.99
N ASP A 282 19.17 -11.16 -20.04
CA ASP A 282 20.44 -10.46 -19.95
C ASP A 282 20.22 -8.94 -19.82
N VAL A 283 20.98 -8.34 -18.92
CA VAL A 283 21.04 -6.88 -18.71
C VAL A 283 22.51 -6.49 -18.76
N ASP A 284 22.82 -5.39 -19.43
CA ASP A 284 24.19 -4.89 -19.53
C ASP A 284 24.81 -4.68 -18.14
N SER A 285 26.05 -5.12 -17.95
CA SER A 285 26.71 -5.12 -16.63
C SER A 285 26.97 -3.73 -16.06
N ASN A 286 26.84 -2.67 -16.87
CA ASN A 286 27.00 -1.28 -16.43
C ASN A 286 25.68 -0.66 -15.94
N ILE A 287 24.56 -1.36 -16.06
CA ILE A 287 23.28 -0.89 -15.52
C ILE A 287 23.27 -1.21 -14.02
N LEU A 288 23.07 -0.18 -13.19
CA LEU A 288 22.99 -0.31 -11.72
C LEU A 288 21.59 -0.72 -11.23
N GLY A 289 20.58 -0.33 -11.99
CA GLY A 289 19.19 -0.62 -11.73
C GLY A 289 18.31 -0.08 -12.85
N PHE A 290 17.07 -0.54 -12.91
CA PHE A 290 16.09 -0.02 -13.84
C PHE A 290 14.71 0.07 -13.20
N LEU A 291 13.89 0.94 -13.78
CA LEU A 291 12.48 1.09 -13.50
C LEU A 291 11.73 1.19 -14.83
N LEU A 292 10.88 0.21 -15.10
CA LEU A 292 10.03 0.17 -16.28
C LEU A 292 8.60 0.42 -15.85
N VAL A 293 7.99 1.50 -16.34
CA VAL A 293 6.61 1.87 -16.02
C VAL A 293 5.75 1.75 -17.27
N ASN A 294 4.77 0.85 -17.22
CA ASN A 294 3.71 0.80 -18.20
C ASN A 294 2.51 1.60 -17.68
N VAL A 295 2.43 2.84 -18.15
CA VAL A 295 1.38 3.81 -17.78
C VAL A 295 0.00 3.42 -18.30
N GLN A 296 -0.08 2.61 -19.37
CA GLN A 296 -1.36 2.14 -19.89
C GLN A 296 -1.97 1.05 -19.03
N SER A 297 -1.13 0.14 -18.50
CA SER A 297 -1.56 -0.96 -17.65
C SER A 297 -1.44 -0.68 -16.15
N ASN A 298 -0.93 0.49 -15.75
CA ASN A 298 -0.61 0.86 -14.37
C ASN A 298 0.30 -0.16 -13.66
N ARG A 299 1.32 -0.66 -14.36
CA ARG A 299 2.28 -1.66 -13.84
C ARG A 299 3.68 -1.09 -13.85
N CYS A 300 4.44 -1.33 -12.79
CA CYS A 300 5.87 -1.02 -12.77
C CYS A 300 6.71 -2.25 -12.43
N LEU A 301 7.81 -2.41 -13.14
CA LEU A 301 8.83 -3.43 -12.88
C LEU A 301 10.11 -2.71 -12.51
N SER A 302 10.70 -3.09 -11.38
CA SER A 302 11.89 -2.44 -10.85
C SER A 302 12.91 -3.46 -10.39
N SER A 303 14.19 -3.13 -10.56
CA SER A 303 15.28 -3.92 -10.02
C SER A 303 16.52 -3.09 -9.80
N VAL A 304 17.12 -3.26 -8.61
CA VAL A 304 18.46 -2.74 -8.26
C VAL A 304 19.45 -3.87 -7.96
N ASN A 305 18.98 -5.12 -8.04
CA ASN A 305 19.76 -6.34 -7.80
C ASN A 305 19.92 -7.10 -9.12
N LEU A 306 20.62 -6.50 -10.07
CA LEU A 306 20.73 -7.02 -11.44
C LEU A 306 21.72 -8.18 -11.56
N MET A 307 22.75 -8.16 -10.72
CA MET A 307 23.80 -9.16 -10.65
C MET A 307 23.49 -10.19 -9.56
N ARG A 308 23.65 -11.47 -9.90
CA ARG A 308 23.83 -12.51 -8.88
C ARG A 308 25.22 -12.29 -8.31
N GLU A 309 25.36 -11.60 -7.18
CA GLU A 309 26.56 -11.79 -6.37
C GLU A 309 26.66 -13.30 -6.15
N ARG A 310 27.72 -13.92 -6.68
CA ARG A 310 28.09 -15.27 -6.24
C ARG A 310 28.26 -15.14 -4.74
N ASP A 311 27.43 -15.82 -3.96
CA ASP A 311 27.44 -15.81 -2.51
C ASP A 311 28.87 -15.82 -1.96
N GLU A 312 29.40 -14.65 -1.60
CA GLU A 312 30.43 -14.60 -0.57
C GLU A 312 29.68 -14.63 0.76
N PRO A 313 29.96 -15.59 1.66
CA PRO A 313 29.26 -15.68 2.92
C PRO A 313 29.48 -14.37 3.70
N ALA A 314 28.37 -13.71 4.04
CA ALA A 314 28.34 -12.43 4.73
C ALA A 314 29.29 -12.45 5.95
N LYS A 315 30.39 -11.68 5.87
CA LYS A 315 31.22 -11.38 7.03
C LYS A 315 30.35 -10.59 8.00
N HIS A 316 30.00 -11.22 9.13
CA HIS A 316 29.43 -10.54 10.28
C HIS A 316 30.38 -9.43 10.73
N GLU A 317 30.10 -8.20 10.31
CA GLU A 317 30.77 -7.02 10.83
C GLU A 317 30.24 -6.76 12.24
N LYS A 318 30.94 -7.33 13.22
CA LYS A 318 30.79 -6.98 14.64
C LYS A 318 31.06 -5.48 14.76
N ARG A 319 30.02 -4.66 14.78
CA ARG A 319 30.10 -3.29 15.30
C ARG A 319 30.61 -3.37 16.73
N ARG A 320 31.88 -3.02 16.91
CA ARG A 320 32.49 -2.78 18.22
C ARG A 320 31.69 -1.67 18.88
N ALA A 321 31.09 -1.98 20.02
CA ALA A 321 30.81 -0.97 21.03
C ALA A 321 32.14 -0.30 21.39
N VAL A 322 32.21 1.00 21.20
CA VAL A 322 33.22 1.85 21.83
C VAL A 322 32.48 2.64 22.90
N LEU A 323 33.05 2.53 24.10
CA LEU A 323 32.66 3.08 25.39
C LEU A 323 32.18 4.53 25.35
#